data_AF-A0A7Y4S5E6-F1
#
_entry.id   AF-A0A7Y4S5E6-F1
#
_cell.length_a   1.000
_cell.length_b   1.000
_cell.length_c   1.000
_cell.angle_alpha   90.00
_cell.angle_beta   90.00
_cell.angle_gamma   90.00
#
_symmetry.space_group_name_H-M   'P 1'
#
loop_
_entity.id
_entity.type
_entity.pdbx_description
1 polymer ?
#
loop_
_entity_poly.entity_id
_entity_poly.type
_entity_poly.pdbx_seq_one_letter_code
_entity_poly.pdbx_strand_id
1 'polypeptide(L)'
;MYNTSAENDWISTLDAIYAAVGQPSLWSVALDAVCSSVNADTALLFTPCPQLLELPHYYSSQYDVVTVHDYLDNFLIDDPYNASAVSADFFKTGAIAVGQQLVPTHHLRGTRFYREFCVKHNQAYLLASVLFGTDNQLNLPAMVLSFYRAEQHGAFEQRESYILGCLLPHIQRAWLLHTQITHYKKLNADLSNVLNSLNHGVLIASPEGAMRFANDVAKCFLSNLYLSEIKGAVTNNNFNLPTYLIDCMNMSIDKLICRRVALRNSEEWVVVAACLKNLPHLNNEGDTDSILLWITKVKGDGEMKHALLTEFYKLTATESQILSYLLNAQSLQNIADSCGVKISTIRTHLKSLFLKTNTQRQQDLVRLAGIFNNIRS
;
A
#
# COMPACT_ATOMS: atom_id res chain seq x y z
N MET A 1 10.43 -4.08 50.08
CA MET A 1 9.94 -5.05 49.08
C MET A 1 9.25 -4.23 48.01
N TYR A 2 9.92 -4.05 46.87
CA TYR A 2 9.45 -3.18 45.79
C TYR A 2 8.23 -3.80 45.09
N ASN A 3 7.35 -2.92 44.61
CA ASN A 3 6.00 -3.17 44.11
C ASN A 3 6.01 -3.84 42.73
N THR A 4 6.45 -5.09 42.65
CA THR A 4 6.64 -5.84 41.41
C THR A 4 5.36 -6.04 40.58
N SER A 5 4.17 -5.98 41.19
CA SER A 5 2.91 -6.11 40.41
C SER A 5 2.63 -4.85 39.59
N ALA A 6 2.75 -3.65 40.17
CA ALA A 6 2.48 -2.40 39.48
C ALA A 6 3.49 -2.10 38.36
N GLU A 7 4.75 -2.51 38.53
CA GLU A 7 5.77 -2.43 37.48
C GLU A 7 5.45 -3.39 36.32
N ASN A 8 4.99 -4.60 36.61
CA ASN A 8 4.55 -5.56 35.59
C ASN A 8 3.29 -5.10 34.85
N ASP A 9 2.34 -4.47 35.56
CA ASP A 9 1.12 -3.91 34.96
C ASP A 9 1.42 -2.73 34.02
N TRP A 10 2.42 -1.91 34.37
CA TRP A 10 2.90 -0.83 33.51
C TRP A 10 3.55 -1.34 32.22
N ILE A 11 4.48 -2.30 32.35
CA ILE A 11 5.19 -2.87 31.20
C ILE A 11 4.21 -3.55 30.25
N SER A 12 3.27 -4.35 30.78
CA SER A 12 2.27 -5.03 29.96
C SER A 12 1.34 -4.05 29.23
N THR A 13 1.00 -2.92 29.84
CA THR A 13 0.22 -1.85 29.18
C THR A 13 1.00 -1.22 28.03
N LEU A 14 2.29 -0.93 28.22
CA LEU A 14 3.13 -0.42 27.14
C LEU A 14 3.29 -1.42 25.99
N ASP A 15 3.50 -2.70 26.32
CA ASP A 15 3.60 -3.76 25.33
C ASP A 15 2.31 -3.88 24.50
N ALA A 16 1.14 -3.77 25.14
CA ALA A 16 -0.14 -3.77 24.45
C ALA A 16 -0.28 -2.57 23.49
N ILE A 17 0.09 -1.36 23.94
CA ILE A 17 0.08 -0.15 23.12
C ILE A 17 0.97 -0.32 21.87
N TYR A 18 2.19 -0.80 22.03
CA TYR A 18 3.12 -0.96 20.90
C TYR A 18 2.78 -2.15 20.00
N ALA A 19 2.19 -3.23 20.54
CA ALA A 19 1.71 -4.35 19.74
C ALA A 19 0.60 -3.92 18.74
N ALA A 20 -0.21 -2.93 19.11
CA ALA A 20 -1.28 -2.41 18.26
C ALA A 20 -0.80 -1.59 17.05
N VAL A 21 0.44 -1.09 17.07
CA VAL A 21 1.00 -0.23 16.00
C VAL A 21 0.83 -0.85 14.61
N GLY A 22 1.18 -2.13 14.44
CA GLY A 22 1.12 -2.81 13.15
C GLY A 22 -0.18 -3.54 12.85
N GLN A 23 -1.09 -3.65 13.83
CA GLN A 23 -2.28 -4.49 13.80
C GLN A 23 -3.50 -3.71 14.35
N PRO A 24 -4.33 -3.10 13.47
CA PRO A 24 -5.48 -2.30 13.88
C PRO A 24 -6.43 -2.99 14.86
N SER A 25 -6.62 -4.31 14.74
CA SER A 25 -7.49 -5.10 15.61
C SER A 25 -7.06 -5.17 17.08
N LEU A 26 -5.80 -4.86 17.39
CA LEU A 26 -5.27 -4.91 18.76
C LEU A 26 -5.45 -3.59 19.52
N TRP A 27 -5.92 -2.51 18.88
CA TRP A 27 -6.13 -1.24 19.56
C TRP A 27 -7.20 -1.31 20.64
N SER A 28 -8.25 -2.12 20.49
CA SER A 28 -9.23 -2.35 21.56
C SER A 28 -8.58 -2.99 22.79
N VAL A 29 -7.68 -3.96 22.58
CA VAL A 29 -6.94 -4.63 23.67
C VAL A 29 -5.97 -3.66 24.35
N ALA A 30 -5.25 -2.83 23.57
CA ALA A 30 -4.40 -1.78 24.13
C ALA A 30 -5.22 -0.79 24.96
N LEU A 31 -6.41 -0.41 24.45
CA LEU A 31 -7.30 0.51 25.13
C LEU A 31 -7.89 -0.09 26.42
N ASP A 32 -8.19 -1.39 26.45
CA ASP A 32 -8.58 -2.11 27.68
C ASP A 32 -7.49 -2.07 28.76
N ALA A 33 -6.21 -2.25 28.36
CA ALA A 33 -5.08 -2.18 29.28
C ALA A 33 -4.88 -0.75 29.85
N VAL A 34 -5.01 0.27 28.99
CA VAL A 34 -4.96 1.67 29.43
C VAL A 34 -6.15 2.01 30.34
N CYS A 35 -7.36 1.55 29.99
CA CYS A 35 -8.58 1.73 30.78
C CYS A 35 -8.40 1.16 32.19
N SER A 36 -7.85 -0.04 32.30
CA SER A 36 -7.53 -0.68 33.57
C SER A 36 -6.47 0.08 34.37
N SER A 37 -5.44 0.61 33.70
CA SER A 37 -4.35 1.37 34.34
C SER A 37 -4.84 2.68 34.97
N VAL A 38 -5.81 3.35 34.34
CA VAL A 38 -6.48 4.52 34.91
C VAL A 38 -7.73 4.13 35.71
N ASN A 39 -7.91 2.84 36.03
CA ASN A 39 -9.02 2.27 36.80
C ASN A 39 -10.42 2.74 36.32
N ALA A 40 -10.59 2.94 35.01
CA ALA A 40 -11.85 3.33 34.39
C ALA A 40 -12.70 2.11 33.99
N ASP A 41 -14.02 2.31 33.87
CA ASP A 41 -14.96 1.25 33.50
C ASP A 41 -15.05 1.07 31.97
N THR A 42 -14.95 2.17 31.23
CA THR A 42 -14.98 2.15 29.76
C THR A 42 -14.04 3.21 29.20
N ALA A 43 -13.61 3.02 27.95
CA ALA A 43 -12.84 4.02 27.24
C ALA A 43 -13.25 4.13 25.77
N LEU A 44 -13.13 5.33 25.22
CA LEU A 44 -13.40 5.65 23.83
C LEU A 44 -12.31 6.55 23.27
N LEU A 45 -11.64 6.08 22.23
CA LEU A 45 -10.73 6.85 21.40
C LEU A 45 -11.45 7.20 20.10
N PHE A 46 -11.61 8.48 19.79
CA PHE A 46 -12.38 8.91 18.63
C PHE A 46 -11.98 10.31 18.13
N THR A 47 -12.44 10.66 16.94
CA THR A 47 -12.29 12.01 16.36
C THR A 47 -13.58 12.81 16.55
N PRO A 48 -13.57 13.92 17.30
CA PRO A 48 -14.77 14.71 17.56
C PRO A 48 -15.22 15.56 16.34
N CYS A 49 -14.36 15.72 15.33
CA CYS A 49 -14.67 16.41 14.08
C CYS A 49 -14.57 15.45 12.88
N PRO A 50 -15.59 14.61 12.62
CA PRO A 50 -15.52 13.55 11.59
C PRO A 50 -15.53 14.06 10.15
N GLN A 51 -15.81 15.36 9.93
CA GLN A 51 -16.04 15.98 8.62
C GLN A 51 -14.85 15.90 7.64
N LEU A 52 -13.67 15.45 8.09
CA LEU A 52 -12.44 15.34 7.30
C LEU A 52 -11.99 13.89 7.01
N LEU A 53 -12.74 12.86 7.43
CA LEU A 53 -12.32 11.45 7.28
C LEU A 53 -13.29 10.63 6.43
N GLU A 54 -12.76 9.80 5.52
CA GLU A 54 -13.54 8.82 4.74
C GLU A 54 -14.19 7.74 5.62
N LEU A 55 -13.64 7.49 6.82
CA LEU A 55 -14.21 6.64 7.88
C LEU A 55 -13.78 7.17 9.27
N PRO A 56 -14.68 7.31 10.26
CA PRO A 56 -14.27 7.70 11.62
C PRO A 56 -13.42 6.59 12.24
N HIS A 57 -12.18 6.91 12.61
CA HIS A 57 -11.32 6.00 13.33
C HIS A 57 -11.70 6.07 14.81
N TYR A 58 -12.49 5.11 15.27
CA TYR A 58 -12.75 4.94 16.69
C TYR A 58 -12.24 3.59 17.17
N TYR A 59 -11.82 3.56 18.43
CA TYR A 59 -11.57 2.35 19.18
C TYR A 59 -12.23 2.47 20.54
N SER A 60 -12.83 1.38 21.00
CA SER A 60 -13.52 1.34 22.27
C SER A 60 -13.05 0.19 23.14
N SER A 61 -13.15 0.41 24.44
CA SER A 61 -12.96 -0.57 25.51
C SER A 61 -14.30 -0.70 26.24
N GLN A 62 -14.78 -1.94 26.36
CA GLN A 62 -16.04 -2.28 27.05
C GLN A 62 -17.33 -1.67 26.45
N TYR A 63 -17.28 -1.14 25.21
CA TYR A 63 -18.48 -0.78 24.45
C TYR A 63 -18.72 -1.77 23.32
N ASP A 64 -19.99 -2.13 23.12
CA ASP A 64 -20.43 -2.74 21.88
C ASP A 64 -20.52 -1.71 20.75
N VAL A 65 -20.42 -2.19 19.51
CA VAL A 65 -20.42 -1.36 18.30
C VAL A 65 -21.69 -0.50 18.19
N VAL A 66 -22.86 -1.01 18.62
CA VAL A 66 -24.13 -0.27 18.52
C VAL A 66 -24.12 0.95 19.44
N THR A 67 -23.61 0.81 20.66
CA THR A 67 -23.50 1.93 21.61
C THR A 67 -22.57 3.03 21.09
N VAL A 68 -21.43 2.67 20.50
CA VAL A 68 -20.50 3.68 19.96
C VAL A 68 -21.14 4.45 18.80
N HIS A 69 -21.83 3.75 17.90
CA HIS A 69 -22.55 4.42 16.81
C HIS A 69 -23.68 5.30 17.31
N ASP A 70 -24.47 4.86 18.31
CA ASP A 70 -25.50 5.69 18.93
C ASP A 70 -24.91 7.00 19.48
N TYR A 71 -23.77 6.93 20.17
CA TYR A 71 -23.05 8.13 20.62
C TYR A 71 -22.62 9.03 19.46
N LEU A 72 -21.88 8.48 18.49
CA LEU A 72 -21.30 9.25 17.38
C LEU A 72 -22.37 9.92 16.51
N ASP A 73 -23.49 9.23 16.27
CA ASP A 73 -24.53 9.69 15.36
C ASP A 73 -25.54 10.63 16.06
N ASN A 74 -25.89 10.35 17.32
CA ASN A 74 -27.00 11.03 18.00
C ASN A 74 -26.59 11.99 19.12
N PHE A 75 -25.39 11.83 19.70
CA PHE A 75 -24.99 12.56 20.91
C PHE A 75 -23.70 13.37 20.77
N LEU A 76 -22.83 13.07 19.81
CA LEU A 76 -21.53 13.73 19.64
C LEU A 76 -21.65 15.26 19.50
N ILE A 77 -22.64 15.73 18.73
CA ILE A 77 -22.90 17.15 18.48
C ILE A 77 -23.42 17.86 19.74
N ASP A 78 -24.22 17.16 20.55
CA ASP A 78 -24.87 17.67 21.76
C ASP A 78 -24.02 17.44 23.03
N ASP A 79 -22.80 16.91 22.89
CA ASP A 79 -21.93 16.57 24.01
C ASP A 79 -21.44 17.85 24.73
N PRO A 80 -21.87 18.08 25.99
CA PRO A 80 -21.51 19.29 26.72
C PRO A 80 -20.01 19.38 27.00
N TYR A 81 -19.29 18.26 27.05
CA TYR A 81 -17.84 18.26 27.23
C TYR A 81 -17.13 18.80 26.00
N ASN A 82 -17.57 18.43 24.80
CA ASN A 82 -17.01 18.96 23.54
C ASN A 82 -17.25 20.47 23.43
N ALA A 83 -18.49 20.91 23.69
CA ALA A 83 -18.82 22.34 23.66
C ALA A 83 -17.98 23.14 24.68
N SER A 84 -17.84 22.63 25.89
CA SER A 84 -17.00 23.25 26.92
C SER A 84 -15.52 23.27 26.53
N ALA A 85 -15.00 22.17 25.99
CA ALA A 85 -13.60 22.05 25.57
C ALA A 85 -13.23 23.02 24.45
N VAL A 86 -14.14 23.27 23.50
CA VAL A 86 -13.96 24.32 22.47
C VAL A 86 -13.88 25.70 23.13
N SER A 87 -14.84 26.03 24.00
CA SER A 87 -14.91 27.35 24.65
C SER A 87 -13.71 27.66 25.55
N ALA A 88 -13.10 26.62 26.14
CA ALA A 88 -11.97 26.72 27.04
C ALA A 88 -10.60 26.59 26.34
N ASP A 89 -10.55 26.53 25.00
CA ASP A 89 -9.32 26.32 24.22
C ASP A 89 -8.53 25.08 24.69
N PHE A 90 -9.27 24.01 24.98
CA PHE A 90 -8.75 22.77 25.59
C PHE A 90 -8.26 21.74 24.56
N PHE A 91 -8.58 21.91 23.28
CA PHE A 91 -8.14 21.02 22.18
C PHE A 91 -6.64 21.23 21.82
N LYS A 92 -5.78 21.11 22.83
CA LYS A 92 -4.32 21.18 22.72
C LYS A 92 -3.73 19.80 22.90
N THR A 93 -2.75 19.49 22.06
CA THR A 93 -2.07 18.20 22.05
C THR A 93 -1.48 17.90 23.44
N GLY A 94 -1.87 16.76 24.02
CA GLY A 94 -1.42 16.34 25.34
C GLY A 94 -2.26 16.84 26.52
N ALA A 95 -3.31 17.64 26.28
CA ALA A 95 -4.16 18.14 27.36
C ALA A 95 -4.90 17.00 28.08
N ILE A 96 -5.07 17.13 29.40
CA ILE A 96 -5.79 16.18 30.25
C ILE A 96 -6.73 16.98 31.15
N ALA A 97 -7.99 16.54 31.26
CA ALA A 97 -8.99 17.15 32.12
C ALA A 97 -9.86 16.11 32.79
N VAL A 98 -10.17 16.38 34.06
CA VAL A 98 -11.26 15.69 34.76
C VAL A 98 -12.56 16.37 34.35
N GLY A 99 -13.59 15.59 34.00
CA GLY A 99 -14.83 16.10 33.41
C GLY A 99 -15.49 17.21 34.22
N GLN A 100 -15.41 17.18 35.55
CA GLN A 100 -15.96 18.22 36.42
C GLN A 100 -15.30 19.59 36.26
N GLN A 101 -14.06 19.64 35.76
CA GLN A 101 -13.34 20.87 35.43
C GLN A 101 -13.85 21.51 34.13
N LEU A 102 -14.43 20.71 33.23
CA LEU A 102 -15.05 21.17 32.00
C LEU A 102 -16.53 21.49 32.24
N VAL A 103 -17.27 20.51 32.74
CA VAL A 103 -18.72 20.61 32.96
C VAL A 103 -19.03 20.22 34.41
N PRO A 104 -19.45 21.18 35.26
CA PRO A 104 -19.86 20.87 36.63
C PRO A 104 -20.98 19.81 36.67
N THR A 105 -20.91 18.88 37.63
CA THR A 105 -21.82 17.72 37.71
C THR A 105 -23.30 18.11 37.69
N HIS A 106 -23.67 19.21 38.34
CA HIS A 106 -25.06 19.67 38.39
C HIS A 106 -25.57 20.15 37.02
N HIS A 107 -24.71 20.77 36.21
CA HIS A 107 -25.03 21.13 34.83
C HIS A 107 -25.12 19.90 33.94
N LEU A 108 -24.16 18.97 34.05
CA LEU A 108 -24.14 17.73 33.28
C LEU A 108 -25.45 16.94 33.46
N ARG A 109 -25.90 16.76 34.71
CA ARG A 109 -27.14 16.03 35.04
C ARG A 109 -28.40 16.65 34.40
N GLY A 110 -28.36 17.95 34.11
CA GLY A 110 -29.43 18.67 33.42
C GLY A 110 -29.45 18.49 31.90
N THR A 111 -28.44 17.84 31.29
CA THR A 111 -28.34 17.68 29.84
C THR A 111 -29.13 16.47 29.31
N ARG A 112 -29.50 16.53 28.03
CA ARG A 112 -30.06 15.39 27.29
C ARG A 112 -29.05 14.23 27.25
N PHE A 113 -27.80 14.55 26.90
CA PHE A 113 -26.68 13.61 26.87
C PHE A 113 -26.60 12.76 28.14
N TYR A 114 -26.62 13.39 29.32
CA TYR A 114 -26.52 12.63 30.57
C TYR A 114 -27.72 11.73 30.81
N ARG A 115 -28.95 12.24 30.64
CA ARG A 115 -30.18 11.50 30.94
C ARG A 115 -30.43 10.33 30.01
N GLU A 116 -30.13 10.49 28.72
CA GLU A 116 -30.46 9.51 27.68
C GLU A 116 -29.29 8.55 27.41
N PHE A 117 -28.04 9.03 27.46
CA PHE A 117 -26.85 8.23 27.17
C PHE A 117 -26.11 7.82 28.44
N CYS A 118 -25.62 8.79 29.23
CA CYS A 118 -24.74 8.46 30.37
C CYS A 118 -25.40 7.58 31.43
N VAL A 119 -26.67 7.83 31.79
CA VAL A 119 -27.41 7.01 32.77
C VAL A 119 -27.57 5.57 32.27
N LYS A 120 -27.91 5.39 30.99
CA LYS A 120 -28.09 4.06 30.37
C LYS A 120 -26.79 3.25 30.37
N HIS A 121 -25.65 3.92 30.23
CA HIS A 121 -24.32 3.30 30.16
C HIS A 121 -23.53 3.39 31.48
N ASN A 122 -24.17 3.80 32.58
CA ASN A 122 -23.57 3.94 33.91
C ASN A 122 -22.30 4.82 33.94
N GLN A 123 -22.36 5.98 33.28
CA GLN A 123 -21.26 6.94 33.17
C GLN A 123 -21.56 8.17 34.02
N ALA A 124 -20.87 8.32 35.14
CA ALA A 124 -21.03 9.46 36.03
C ALA A 124 -19.86 10.44 35.96
N TYR A 125 -18.66 9.93 35.70
CA TYR A 125 -17.43 10.70 35.70
C TYR A 125 -16.64 10.46 34.42
N LEU A 126 -15.97 11.52 33.95
CA LEU A 126 -15.13 11.52 32.76
C LEU A 126 -13.70 11.89 33.15
N LEU A 127 -12.72 11.21 32.57
CA LEU A 127 -11.35 11.67 32.41
C LEU A 127 -11.07 11.73 30.91
N ALA A 128 -10.73 12.91 30.40
CA ALA A 128 -10.51 13.12 28.98
C ALA A 128 -9.07 13.54 28.72
N SER A 129 -8.53 13.11 27.58
CA SER A 129 -7.27 13.60 27.06
C SER A 129 -7.35 13.85 25.56
N VAL A 130 -6.63 14.86 25.11
CA VAL A 130 -6.48 15.20 23.69
C VAL A 130 -5.16 14.60 23.20
N LEU A 131 -5.23 13.51 22.43
CA LEU A 131 -4.04 12.89 21.84
C LEU A 131 -3.40 13.83 20.83
N PHE A 132 -4.22 14.40 19.95
CA PHE A 132 -3.80 15.38 18.95
C PHE A 132 -4.85 16.49 18.92
N GLY A 133 -4.41 17.71 19.20
CA GLY A 133 -5.23 18.92 19.20
C GLY A 133 -5.18 19.63 17.85
N THR A 134 -5.80 20.80 17.74
CA THR A 134 -5.72 21.65 16.53
C THR A 134 -4.37 22.33 16.36
N ASP A 135 -3.54 22.30 17.41
CA ASP A 135 -2.18 22.85 17.47
C ASP A 135 -1.11 21.90 16.90
N ASN A 136 -1.49 20.69 16.49
CA ASN A 136 -0.53 19.71 16.01
C ASN A 136 0.08 20.12 14.65
N GLN A 137 1.40 20.07 14.53
CA GLN A 137 2.13 20.39 13.29
C GLN A 137 2.03 19.29 12.21
N LEU A 138 1.38 18.17 12.53
CA LEU A 138 1.33 16.98 11.70
C LEU A 138 0.09 16.92 10.80
N ASN A 139 -0.79 17.94 10.86
CA ASN A 139 -2.08 17.98 10.17
C ASN A 139 -2.94 16.74 10.42
N LEU A 140 -2.78 16.12 11.60
CA LEU A 140 -3.60 14.99 12.00
C LEU A 140 -4.98 15.48 12.45
N PRO A 141 -6.05 14.69 12.21
CA PRO A 141 -7.36 15.00 12.76
C PRO A 141 -7.28 15.08 14.28
N ALA A 142 -8.09 15.95 14.87
CA ALA A 142 -8.21 16.03 16.31
C ALA A 142 -8.63 14.66 16.86
N MET A 143 -8.04 14.25 17.97
CA MET A 143 -8.28 12.94 18.56
C MET A 143 -8.39 13.04 20.07
N VAL A 144 -9.48 12.48 20.59
CA VAL A 144 -9.81 12.50 22.00
C VAL A 144 -9.89 11.09 22.53
N LEU A 145 -9.31 10.90 23.70
CA LEU A 145 -9.38 9.69 24.50
C LEU A 145 -10.16 9.98 25.76
N SER A 146 -11.33 9.37 25.87
CA SER A 146 -12.27 9.56 26.97
C SER A 146 -12.38 8.28 27.79
N PHE A 147 -12.29 8.41 29.10
CA PHE A 147 -12.48 7.34 30.07
C PHE A 147 -13.66 7.65 30.96
N TYR A 148 -14.55 6.68 31.17
CA TYR A 148 -15.72 6.86 32.02
C TYR A 148 -15.72 5.93 33.21
N ARG A 149 -16.34 6.39 34.30
CA ARG A 149 -16.60 5.62 35.51
C ARG A 149 -18.02 5.79 36.01
N ALA A 150 -18.54 4.74 36.63
CA ALA A 150 -19.80 4.72 37.35
C ALA A 150 -19.77 5.55 38.63
N GLU A 151 -20.95 5.96 39.10
CA GLU A 151 -21.06 6.80 40.31
C GLU A 151 -20.50 6.10 41.56
N GLN A 152 -20.66 4.78 41.63
CA GLN A 152 -20.16 3.92 42.73
C GLN A 152 -18.62 3.86 42.84
N HIS A 153 -17.89 4.18 41.77
CA HIS A 153 -16.42 4.15 41.75
C HIS A 153 -15.80 5.52 42.09
N GLY A 154 -16.61 6.56 42.29
CA GLY A 154 -16.14 7.90 42.61
C GLY A 154 -15.52 8.63 41.42
N ALA A 155 -15.25 9.92 41.62
CA ALA A 155 -14.66 10.77 40.60
C ALA A 155 -13.20 10.40 40.33
N PHE A 156 -12.70 10.73 39.14
CA PHE A 156 -11.28 10.66 38.85
C PHE A 156 -10.51 11.69 39.68
N GLU A 157 -9.37 11.27 40.23
CA GLU A 157 -8.51 12.14 41.02
C GLU A 157 -7.22 12.49 40.24
N GLN A 158 -6.34 13.24 40.90
CA GLN A 158 -5.07 13.66 40.31
C GLN A 158 -4.15 12.47 40.01
N ARG A 159 -4.32 11.35 40.73
CA ARG A 159 -3.55 10.12 40.52
C ARG A 159 -3.79 9.54 39.13
N GLU A 160 -5.03 9.40 38.69
CA GLU A 160 -5.35 8.87 37.37
C GLU A 160 -4.90 9.81 36.25
N SER A 161 -5.05 11.12 36.46
CA SER A 161 -4.54 12.13 35.53
C SER A 161 -3.02 12.02 35.36
N TYR A 162 -2.29 11.74 36.45
CA TYR A 162 -0.84 11.52 36.41
C TYR A 162 -0.48 10.24 35.65
N ILE A 163 -1.16 9.12 35.92
CA ILE A 163 -0.94 7.85 35.21
C ILE A 163 -1.18 8.01 33.71
N LEU A 164 -2.31 8.64 33.34
CA LEU A 164 -2.61 8.94 31.95
C LEU A 164 -1.55 9.85 31.32
N GLY A 165 -1.08 10.88 32.04
CA GLY A 165 0.01 11.75 31.61
C GLY A 165 1.32 11.01 31.34
N CYS A 166 1.62 9.95 32.08
CA CYS A 166 2.77 9.10 31.81
C CYS A 166 2.57 8.19 30.58
N LEU A 167 1.35 7.69 30.33
CA LEU A 167 1.04 6.83 29.18
C LEU A 167 0.89 7.61 27.87
N LEU A 168 0.41 8.85 27.95
CA LEU A 168 0.02 9.64 26.78
C LEU A 168 1.13 9.80 25.74
N PRO A 169 2.42 10.06 26.09
CA PRO A 169 3.50 10.13 25.11
C PRO A 169 3.71 8.80 24.34
N HIS A 170 3.47 7.67 25.01
CA HIS A 170 3.58 6.35 24.40
C HIS A 170 2.42 6.08 23.45
N ILE A 171 1.20 6.43 23.87
CA ILE A 171 0.00 6.31 23.03
C ILE A 171 0.14 7.20 21.79
N GLN A 172 0.57 8.46 21.95
CA GLN A 172 0.83 9.38 20.84
C GLN A 172 1.86 8.80 19.87
N ARG A 173 3.01 8.33 20.35
CA ARG A 173 4.05 7.74 19.51
C ARG A 173 3.55 6.50 18.77
N ALA A 174 2.87 5.60 19.47
CA ALA A 174 2.30 4.40 18.88
C ALA A 174 1.25 4.74 17.81
N TRP A 175 0.40 5.74 18.06
CA TRP A 175 -0.58 6.21 17.07
C TRP A 175 0.07 6.81 15.82
N LEU A 176 1.14 7.59 15.98
CA LEU A 176 1.91 8.11 14.84
C LEU A 176 2.51 6.99 13.99
N LEU A 177 3.10 5.98 14.63
CA LEU A 177 3.63 4.82 13.92
C LEU A 177 2.50 4.02 13.24
N HIS A 178 1.37 3.86 13.92
CA HIS A 178 0.20 3.17 13.40
C HIS A 178 -0.35 3.82 12.12
N THR A 179 -0.53 5.15 12.15
CA THR A 179 -1.03 5.92 11.00
C THR A 179 -0.07 5.84 9.82
N GLN A 180 1.24 5.96 10.04
CA GLN A 180 2.25 5.81 8.99
C GLN A 180 2.24 4.39 8.39
N ILE A 181 2.31 3.35 9.22
CA ILE A 181 2.34 1.96 8.75
C ILE A 181 1.05 1.59 8.00
N THR A 182 -0.10 2.01 8.51
CA THR A 182 -1.40 1.76 7.87
C THR A 182 -1.49 2.47 6.52
N HIS A 183 -1.01 3.72 6.43
CA HIS A 183 -0.94 4.46 5.17
C HIS A 183 -0.07 3.74 4.13
N TYR A 184 1.15 3.33 4.50
CA TYR A 184 2.05 2.59 3.59
C TYR A 184 1.50 1.23 3.18
N LYS A 185 0.86 0.49 4.10
CA LYS A 185 0.19 -0.78 3.78
C LYS A 185 -0.95 -0.58 2.78
N LYS A 186 -1.79 0.45 2.97
CA LYS A 186 -2.88 0.78 2.05
C LYS A 186 -2.35 1.15 0.67
N LEU A 187 -1.37 2.07 0.60
CA LEU A 187 -0.73 2.46 -0.67
C LEU A 187 -0.14 1.25 -1.41
N ASN A 188 0.56 0.37 -0.69
CA ASN A 188 1.14 -0.83 -1.30
C ASN A 188 0.09 -1.83 -1.79
N ALA A 189 -1.02 -1.98 -1.05
CA ALA A 189 -2.16 -2.79 -1.48
C ALA A 189 -2.84 -2.20 -2.72
N ASP A 190 -3.05 -0.88 -2.76
CA ASP A 190 -3.63 -0.19 -3.91
C ASP A 190 -2.75 -0.31 -5.16
N LEU A 191 -1.43 -0.11 -5.03
CA LEU A 191 -0.47 -0.35 -6.11
C LEU A 191 -0.48 -1.81 -6.59
N SER A 192 -0.53 -2.76 -5.65
CA SER A 192 -0.62 -4.19 -5.98
C SER A 192 -1.91 -4.51 -6.73
N ASN A 193 -3.05 -3.91 -6.34
CA ASN A 193 -4.33 -4.06 -7.03
C ASN A 193 -4.28 -3.50 -8.46
N VAL A 194 -3.64 -2.34 -8.66
CA VAL A 194 -3.42 -1.77 -10.00
C VAL A 194 -2.57 -2.72 -10.86
N LEU A 195 -1.46 -3.25 -10.33
CA LEU A 195 -0.62 -4.19 -11.06
C LEU A 195 -1.32 -5.53 -11.35
N ASN A 196 -2.22 -5.98 -10.48
CA ASN A 196 -3.06 -7.17 -10.69
C ASN A 196 -4.14 -6.94 -11.76
N SER A 197 -4.55 -5.70 -12.01
CA SER A 197 -5.51 -5.38 -13.09
C SER A 197 -4.89 -5.46 -14.51
N LEU A 198 -3.55 -5.54 -14.60
CA LEU A 198 -2.86 -5.67 -15.88
C LEU A 198 -3.04 -7.08 -16.45
N ASN A 199 -3.24 -7.17 -17.77
CA ASN A 199 -3.27 -8.44 -18.51
C ASN A 199 -1.87 -9.04 -18.75
N HIS A 200 -0.84 -8.48 -18.10
CA HIS A 200 0.55 -8.88 -18.23
C HIS A 200 1.07 -9.27 -16.84
N GLY A 201 1.91 -10.30 -16.81
CA GLY A 201 2.64 -10.69 -15.62
C GLY A 201 3.77 -9.71 -15.32
N VAL A 202 3.86 -9.25 -14.09
CA VAL A 202 4.96 -8.43 -13.58
C VAL A 202 5.61 -9.17 -12.43
N LEU A 203 6.91 -9.44 -12.56
CA LEU A 203 7.74 -10.06 -11.54
C LEU A 203 8.92 -9.13 -11.25
N ILE A 204 9.22 -8.89 -9.97
CA ILE A 204 10.45 -8.23 -9.54
C ILE A 204 11.23 -9.23 -8.69
N ALA A 205 12.49 -9.46 -9.05
CA ALA A 205 13.39 -10.35 -8.33
C ALA A 205 14.65 -9.60 -7.87
N SER A 206 15.25 -10.06 -6.77
CA SER A 206 16.58 -9.63 -6.33
C SER A 206 17.67 -10.20 -7.25
N PRO A 207 18.90 -9.67 -7.17
CA PRO A 207 20.07 -10.26 -7.83
C PRO A 207 20.40 -11.67 -7.32
N GLU A 208 19.92 -12.10 -6.16
CA GLU A 208 20.05 -13.49 -5.71
C GLU A 208 18.97 -14.41 -6.31
N GLY A 209 18.05 -13.85 -7.11
CA GLY A 209 16.89 -14.56 -7.66
C GLY A 209 15.72 -14.68 -6.69
N ALA A 210 15.75 -14.00 -5.54
CA ALA A 210 14.63 -13.99 -4.60
C ALA A 210 13.49 -13.13 -5.15
N MET A 211 12.29 -13.69 -5.24
CA MET A 211 11.11 -12.97 -5.70
C MET A 211 10.70 -11.90 -4.67
N ARG A 212 10.76 -10.63 -5.06
CA ARG A 212 10.35 -9.47 -4.24
C ARG A 212 8.88 -9.10 -4.48
N PHE A 213 8.41 -9.26 -5.72
CA PHE A 213 7.02 -9.00 -6.08
C PHE A 213 6.59 -9.88 -7.26
N ALA A 214 5.34 -10.33 -7.27
CA ALA A 214 4.70 -10.94 -8.42
C ALA A 214 3.21 -10.57 -8.41
N ASN A 215 2.69 -10.09 -9.53
CA ASN A 215 1.24 -9.98 -9.71
C ASN A 215 0.63 -11.36 -10.03
N ASP A 216 -0.70 -11.45 -10.05
CA ASP A 216 -1.38 -12.75 -10.17
C ASP A 216 -1.14 -13.45 -11.51
N VAL A 217 -0.98 -12.69 -12.60
CA VAL A 217 -0.61 -13.23 -13.92
C VAL A 217 0.80 -13.83 -13.87
N ALA A 218 1.77 -13.16 -13.24
CA ALA A 218 3.12 -13.70 -13.06
C ALA A 218 3.13 -14.95 -12.18
N LYS A 219 2.38 -14.96 -11.07
CA LYS A 219 2.23 -16.17 -10.22
C LYS A 219 1.63 -17.34 -10.98
N CYS A 220 0.64 -17.10 -11.83
CA CYS A 220 0.03 -18.12 -12.68
C CYS A 220 1.06 -18.69 -13.67
N PHE A 221 1.82 -17.81 -14.35
CA PHE A 221 2.90 -18.21 -15.24
C PHE A 221 3.94 -19.08 -14.52
N LEU A 222 4.43 -18.64 -13.34
CA LEU A 222 5.41 -19.39 -12.55
C LEU A 222 4.86 -20.77 -12.14
N SER A 223 3.61 -20.83 -11.66
CA SER A 223 2.97 -22.10 -11.27
C SER A 223 2.92 -23.08 -12.45
N ASN A 224 2.58 -22.59 -13.65
CA ASN A 224 2.57 -23.41 -14.86
C ASN A 224 3.97 -23.83 -15.32
N LEU A 225 4.98 -22.98 -15.10
CA LEU A 225 6.38 -23.30 -15.37
C LEU A 225 6.87 -24.44 -14.46
N TYR A 226 6.69 -24.32 -13.14
CA TYR A 226 7.04 -25.36 -12.16
C TYR A 226 6.34 -26.69 -12.43
N LEU A 227 5.03 -26.66 -12.75
CA LEU A 227 4.28 -27.87 -13.09
C LEU A 227 4.78 -28.55 -14.38
N SER A 228 5.34 -27.78 -15.31
CA SER A 228 5.95 -28.31 -16.53
C SER A 228 7.27 -29.02 -16.22
N GLU A 229 8.13 -28.42 -15.38
CA GLU A 229 9.40 -29.00 -14.93
C GLU A 229 9.22 -30.31 -14.16
N ILE A 230 8.32 -30.35 -13.16
CA ILE A 230 8.07 -31.54 -12.32
C ILE A 230 7.57 -32.73 -13.13
N LYS A 231 6.77 -32.48 -14.19
CA LYS A 231 6.21 -33.54 -15.04
C LYS A 231 7.18 -34.02 -16.13
N GLY A 232 8.45 -33.60 -16.08
CA GLY A 232 9.48 -33.98 -17.05
C GLY A 232 9.21 -33.46 -18.47
N ALA A 233 8.29 -32.50 -18.62
CA ALA A 233 8.03 -31.86 -19.90
C ALA A 233 9.08 -30.78 -20.11
N VAL A 234 9.98 -31.00 -21.06
CA VAL A 234 10.91 -29.98 -21.52
C VAL A 234 10.07 -28.81 -22.04
N THR A 235 10.12 -27.65 -21.37
CA THR A 235 9.66 -26.40 -21.99
C THR A 235 10.42 -26.28 -23.30
N ASN A 236 9.74 -26.24 -24.45
CA ASN A 236 10.44 -26.03 -25.72
C ASN A 236 11.23 -24.71 -25.59
N ASN A 237 12.56 -24.80 -25.72
CA ASN A 237 13.61 -23.78 -25.48
C ASN A 237 14.44 -23.86 -24.16
N ASN A 238 14.34 -24.92 -23.34
CA ASN A 238 15.14 -25.06 -22.09
C ASN A 238 15.10 -23.77 -21.23
N PHE A 239 13.93 -23.14 -21.11
CA PHE A 239 13.82 -21.93 -20.32
C PHE A 239 13.96 -22.27 -18.84
N ASN A 240 15.12 -21.94 -18.29
CA ASN A 240 15.38 -22.03 -16.86
C ASN A 240 15.37 -20.62 -16.28
N LEU A 241 14.40 -20.34 -15.41
CA LEU A 241 14.22 -19.02 -14.82
C LEU A 241 15.45 -18.56 -14.02
N PRO A 242 16.07 -19.39 -13.15
CA PRO A 242 17.33 -19.02 -12.48
C PRO A 242 18.45 -18.60 -13.44
N THR A 243 18.74 -19.39 -14.49
CA THR A 243 19.77 -19.04 -15.47
C THR A 243 19.42 -17.74 -16.20
N TYR A 244 18.15 -17.56 -16.56
CA TYR A 244 17.68 -16.34 -17.22
C TYR A 244 17.85 -15.10 -16.35
N LEU A 245 17.58 -15.20 -15.04
CA LEU A 245 17.82 -14.10 -14.10
C LEU A 245 19.32 -13.76 -14.03
N ILE A 246 20.20 -14.76 -13.94
CA ILE A 246 21.66 -14.56 -13.93
C ILE A 246 22.13 -13.84 -15.20
N ASP A 247 21.62 -14.24 -16.38
CA ASP A 247 21.92 -13.58 -17.65
C ASP A 247 21.55 -12.08 -17.59
N CYS A 248 20.41 -11.75 -16.97
CA CYS A 248 19.92 -10.38 -16.86
C CYS A 248 20.75 -9.50 -15.90
N MET A 249 21.30 -10.07 -14.83
CA MET A 249 22.15 -9.32 -13.88
C MET A 249 23.45 -8.85 -14.50
N ASN A 250 24.01 -9.65 -15.41
CA ASN A 250 25.27 -9.36 -16.08
C ASN A 250 25.13 -8.27 -17.17
N MET A 251 23.98 -7.63 -17.29
CA MET A 251 23.69 -6.64 -18.33
C MET A 251 23.77 -5.19 -17.86
N SER A 252 24.07 -4.33 -18.83
CA SER A 252 23.91 -2.89 -18.71
C SER A 252 22.43 -2.51 -18.66
N ILE A 253 22.10 -1.44 -17.92
CA ILE A 253 20.73 -0.94 -17.69
C ILE A 253 19.95 -0.72 -19.00
N ASP A 254 20.64 -0.28 -20.05
CA ASP A 254 20.01 0.09 -21.33
C ASP A 254 19.63 -1.11 -22.23
N LYS A 255 19.84 -2.34 -21.77
CA LYS A 255 19.62 -3.54 -22.56
C LYS A 255 18.48 -4.40 -21.99
N LEU A 256 17.60 -4.83 -22.89
CA LEU A 256 16.51 -5.77 -22.60
C LEU A 256 16.89 -7.18 -23.09
N ILE A 257 16.61 -8.23 -22.30
CA ILE A 257 16.58 -9.60 -22.83
C ILE A 257 15.14 -10.00 -23.05
N CYS A 258 14.84 -10.60 -24.19
CA CYS A 258 13.57 -11.24 -24.46
C CYS A 258 13.79 -12.76 -24.63
N ARG A 259 12.95 -13.59 -24.00
CA ARG A 259 12.88 -15.04 -24.26
C ARG A 259 11.43 -15.48 -24.44
N ARG A 260 11.18 -16.31 -25.45
CA ARG A 260 9.91 -17.00 -25.65
C ARG A 260 9.91 -18.32 -24.87
N VAL A 261 8.86 -18.52 -24.10
CA VAL A 261 8.65 -19.68 -23.24
C VAL A 261 7.37 -20.36 -23.69
N ALA A 262 7.51 -21.56 -24.27
CA ALA A 262 6.37 -22.39 -24.61
C ALA A 262 6.04 -23.31 -23.43
N LEU A 263 4.81 -23.20 -22.91
CA LEU A 263 4.29 -24.08 -21.85
C LEU A 263 3.41 -25.19 -22.43
N ARG A 264 3.17 -26.25 -21.65
CA ARG A 264 2.53 -27.50 -22.07
C ARG A 264 1.17 -27.36 -22.77
N ASN A 265 0.43 -26.27 -22.55
CA ASN A 265 -0.93 -26.08 -23.07
C ASN A 265 -0.99 -25.43 -24.46
N SER A 266 0.10 -25.48 -25.25
CA SER A 266 0.25 -24.67 -26.48
C SER A 266 0.13 -23.15 -26.23
N GLU A 267 0.27 -22.74 -24.96
CA GLU A 267 0.31 -21.35 -24.58
C GLU A 267 1.75 -20.88 -24.64
N GLU A 268 1.99 -19.92 -25.52
CA GLU A 268 3.28 -19.29 -25.66
C GLU A 268 3.30 -18.00 -24.87
N TRP A 269 4.35 -17.81 -24.10
CA TRP A 269 4.60 -16.64 -23.30
C TRP A 269 5.87 -15.98 -23.79
N VAL A 270 5.88 -14.66 -23.78
CA VAL A 270 7.09 -13.87 -23.98
C VAL A 270 7.44 -13.25 -22.64
N VAL A 271 8.67 -13.54 -22.20
CA VAL A 271 9.26 -12.97 -21.00
C VAL A 271 10.31 -11.96 -21.43
N VAL A 272 10.12 -10.71 -21.06
CA VAL A 272 11.07 -9.61 -21.28
C VAL A 272 11.64 -9.20 -19.94
N ALA A 273 12.95 -9.22 -19.82
CA ALA A 273 13.66 -8.79 -18.63
C ALA A 273 14.33 -7.44 -18.85
N ALA A 274 14.22 -6.58 -17.85
CA ALA A 274 14.97 -5.34 -17.72
C ALA A 274 15.72 -5.35 -16.38
N CYS A 275 16.99 -4.94 -16.40
CA CYS A 275 17.75 -4.70 -15.17
C CYS A 275 17.43 -3.29 -14.67
N LEU A 276 16.91 -3.19 -13.45
CA LEU A 276 16.65 -1.94 -12.76
C LEU A 276 17.75 -1.73 -11.71
N LYS A 277 18.49 -0.63 -11.81
CA LYS A 277 19.52 -0.25 -10.84
C LYS A 277 19.07 0.95 -10.03
N ASN A 278 19.61 1.06 -8.81
CA ASN A 278 19.35 2.17 -7.90
C ASN A 278 17.86 2.39 -7.65
N LEU A 279 17.12 1.34 -7.27
CA LEU A 279 15.78 1.50 -6.71
C LEU A 279 15.91 1.67 -5.19
N PRO A 280 15.99 2.91 -4.66
CA PRO A 280 15.95 3.11 -3.22
C PRO A 280 14.60 2.60 -2.69
N HIS A 281 14.62 1.98 -1.52
CA HIS A 281 13.46 1.51 -0.74
C HIS A 281 12.87 0.12 -1.08
N LEU A 282 13.42 -0.64 -2.04
CA LEU A 282 13.10 -2.08 -2.18
C LEU A 282 13.96 -2.98 -1.27
N ASN A 283 14.87 -2.40 -0.49
CA ASN A 283 15.77 -3.13 0.41
C ASN A 283 15.73 -2.57 1.82
N ASN A 284 15.85 -3.47 2.78
CA ASN A 284 16.28 -3.13 4.13
C ASN A 284 17.81 -3.21 4.31
N GLU A 285 18.54 -3.86 3.39
CA GLU A 285 19.99 -4.06 3.48
C GLU A 285 20.67 -3.96 2.10
N GLY A 286 21.39 -2.87 1.85
CA GLY A 286 22.53 -2.80 0.93
C GLY A 286 22.31 -2.88 -0.60
N ASP A 287 21.45 -3.74 -1.13
CA ASP A 287 21.53 -4.15 -2.55
C ASP A 287 20.42 -3.60 -3.46
N THR A 288 20.64 -2.41 -4.03
CA THR A 288 19.65 -1.61 -4.80
C THR A 288 19.31 -2.09 -6.20
N ASP A 289 19.93 -3.18 -6.65
CA ASP A 289 19.68 -3.73 -7.98
C ASP A 289 18.48 -4.69 -7.94
N SER A 290 17.68 -4.72 -9.00
CA SER A 290 16.51 -5.57 -9.13
C SER A 290 16.25 -5.90 -10.59
N ILE A 291 15.67 -7.07 -10.85
CA ILE A 291 15.31 -7.49 -12.19
C ILE A 291 13.80 -7.43 -12.32
N LEU A 292 13.32 -6.68 -13.30
CA LEU A 292 11.91 -6.63 -13.68
C LEU A 292 11.69 -7.59 -14.85
N LEU A 293 10.80 -8.57 -14.67
CA LEU A 293 10.28 -9.37 -15.76
C LEU A 293 8.86 -8.92 -16.11
N TRP A 294 8.69 -8.59 -17.37
CA TRP A 294 7.40 -8.42 -18.03
C TRP A 294 7.04 -9.69 -18.78
N ILE A 295 5.93 -10.31 -18.42
CA ILE A 295 5.50 -11.61 -18.93
C ILE A 295 4.19 -11.38 -19.68
N THR A 296 4.14 -11.70 -20.97
CA THR A 296 2.94 -11.53 -21.78
C THR A 296 2.57 -12.81 -22.49
N LYS A 297 1.28 -13.13 -22.51
CA LYS A 297 0.77 -14.28 -23.27
C LYS A 297 0.68 -13.90 -24.74
N VAL A 298 1.25 -14.72 -25.61
CA VAL A 298 1.17 -14.56 -27.05
C VAL A 298 -0.20 -15.06 -27.51
N LYS A 299 -1.04 -14.15 -28.02
CA LYS A 299 -2.29 -14.52 -28.70
C LYS A 299 -2.06 -14.46 -30.22
N GLY A 300 -1.94 -15.63 -30.85
CA GLY A 300 -1.91 -15.78 -32.30
C GLY A 300 -0.59 -15.38 -32.98
N ASP A 301 -0.33 -15.98 -34.14
CA ASP A 301 1.02 -16.13 -34.71
C ASP A 301 1.60 -14.91 -35.47
N GLY A 302 0.89 -13.77 -35.53
CA GLY A 302 1.28 -12.66 -36.42
C GLY A 302 1.02 -11.24 -35.92
N GLU A 303 -0.14 -10.96 -35.34
CA GLU A 303 -0.58 -9.58 -35.12
C GLU A 303 0.09 -8.90 -33.91
N MET A 304 0.44 -9.66 -32.87
CA MET A 304 1.07 -9.13 -31.65
C MET A 304 2.47 -8.56 -31.89
N LYS A 305 3.16 -9.01 -32.95
CA LYS A 305 4.52 -8.59 -33.36
C LYS A 305 4.56 -7.11 -33.73
N HIS A 306 3.49 -6.62 -34.37
CA HIS A 306 3.37 -5.24 -34.83
C HIS A 306 2.82 -4.31 -33.75
N ALA A 307 1.84 -4.78 -32.97
CA ALA A 307 1.22 -3.96 -31.92
C ALA A 307 2.22 -3.53 -30.84
N LEU A 308 3.01 -4.46 -30.31
CA LEU A 308 4.01 -4.17 -29.26
C LEU A 308 5.08 -3.18 -29.75
N LEU A 309 5.68 -3.40 -30.92
CA LEU A 309 6.70 -2.50 -31.47
C LEU A 309 6.11 -1.11 -31.81
N THR A 310 4.88 -1.06 -32.29
CA THR A 310 4.19 0.20 -32.62
C THR A 310 3.92 1.01 -31.36
N GLU A 311 3.49 0.36 -30.29
CA GLU A 311 3.16 1.00 -29.02
C GLU A 311 4.42 1.45 -28.25
N PHE A 312 5.43 0.57 -28.13
CA PHE A 312 6.68 0.88 -27.44
C PHE A 312 7.48 2.01 -28.10
N TYR A 313 7.55 2.03 -29.43
CA TYR A 313 8.33 3.04 -30.17
C TYR A 313 7.48 4.16 -30.78
N LYS A 314 6.18 4.20 -30.48
CA LYS A 314 5.21 5.17 -31.02
C LYS A 314 5.34 5.32 -32.55
N LEU A 315 5.40 4.18 -33.23
CA LEU A 315 5.53 4.14 -34.69
C LEU A 315 4.24 4.63 -35.34
N THR A 316 4.35 5.34 -36.46
CA THR A 316 3.18 5.65 -37.30
C THR A 316 2.70 4.40 -38.03
N ALA A 317 1.45 4.39 -38.50
CA ALA A 317 0.92 3.27 -39.27
C ALA A 317 1.83 2.90 -40.46
N THR A 318 2.37 3.90 -41.15
CA THR A 318 3.28 3.72 -42.29
C THR A 318 4.64 3.16 -41.86
N GLU A 319 5.19 3.61 -40.74
CA GLU A 319 6.45 3.07 -40.19
C GLU A 319 6.29 1.61 -39.73
N SER A 320 5.18 1.28 -39.08
CA SER A 320 4.87 -0.09 -38.64
C SER A 320 4.75 -1.04 -39.84
N GLN A 321 4.10 -0.57 -40.91
CA GLN A 321 3.96 -1.33 -42.15
C GLN A 321 5.31 -1.54 -42.86
N ILE A 322 6.16 -0.52 -42.95
CA ILE A 322 7.51 -0.64 -43.53
C ILE A 322 8.38 -1.59 -42.69
N LEU A 323 8.28 -1.51 -41.37
CA LEU A 323 8.95 -2.42 -40.45
C LEU A 323 8.52 -3.88 -40.67
N SER A 324 7.23 -4.12 -40.90
CA SER A 324 6.69 -5.46 -41.22
C SER A 324 7.33 -6.05 -42.48
N TYR A 325 7.39 -5.28 -43.56
CA TYR A 325 7.99 -5.77 -44.80
C TYR A 325 9.50 -6.01 -44.68
N LEU A 326 10.20 -5.18 -43.92
CA LEU A 326 11.62 -5.36 -43.60
C LEU A 326 11.86 -6.65 -42.80
N LEU A 327 10.98 -6.97 -41.85
CA LEU A 327 11.05 -8.20 -41.07
C LEU A 327 10.79 -9.46 -41.89
N ASN A 328 9.98 -9.35 -42.94
CA ASN A 328 9.72 -10.41 -43.91
C ASN A 328 10.82 -10.53 -45.00
N ALA A 329 12.00 -9.94 -44.78
CA ALA A 329 13.16 -9.99 -45.67
C ALA A 329 12.93 -9.46 -47.10
N GLN A 330 11.96 -8.56 -47.29
CA GLN A 330 11.76 -7.91 -48.59
C GLN A 330 12.85 -6.85 -48.86
N SER A 331 13.24 -6.70 -50.14
CA SER A 331 14.16 -5.66 -50.57
C SER A 331 13.48 -4.28 -50.52
N LEU A 332 14.24 -3.20 -50.31
CA LEU A 332 13.69 -1.84 -50.27
C LEU A 332 12.93 -1.46 -51.54
N GLN A 333 13.30 -2.04 -52.68
CA GLN A 333 12.62 -1.85 -53.95
C GLN A 333 11.24 -2.52 -53.92
N ASN A 334 11.15 -3.78 -53.49
CA ASN A 334 9.89 -4.51 -53.40
C ASN A 334 8.92 -3.88 -52.39
N ILE A 335 9.45 -3.28 -51.32
CA ILE A 335 8.65 -2.53 -50.33
C ILE A 335 8.08 -1.26 -50.97
N ALA A 336 8.89 -0.52 -51.73
CA ALA A 336 8.47 0.67 -52.44
C ALA A 336 7.34 0.33 -53.43
N ASP A 337 7.50 -0.77 -54.18
CA ASP A 337 6.53 -1.25 -55.15
C ASP A 337 5.22 -1.72 -54.46
N SER A 338 5.32 -2.45 -53.34
CA SER A 338 4.16 -2.93 -52.57
C SER A 338 3.37 -1.79 -51.91
N CYS A 339 4.05 -0.71 -51.53
CA CYS A 339 3.43 0.48 -50.95
C CYS A 339 3.01 1.52 -52.00
N GLY A 340 3.32 1.32 -53.29
CA GLY A 340 3.02 2.27 -54.37
C GLY A 340 3.77 3.60 -54.26
N VAL A 341 4.95 3.63 -53.64
CA VAL A 341 5.73 4.85 -53.39
C VAL A 341 7.14 4.76 -54.00
N LYS A 342 7.82 5.90 -54.16
CA LYS A 342 9.23 5.92 -54.60
C LYS A 342 10.16 5.41 -53.50
N ILE A 343 11.27 4.78 -53.88
CA ILE A 343 12.29 4.29 -52.92
C ILE A 343 12.85 5.41 -52.02
N SER A 344 12.88 6.65 -52.52
CA SER A 344 13.27 7.84 -51.74
C SER A 344 12.35 8.06 -50.53
N THR A 345 11.05 7.79 -50.66
CA THR A 345 10.07 7.91 -49.59
C THR A 345 10.27 6.84 -48.53
N ILE A 346 10.55 5.60 -48.94
CA ILE A 346 10.92 4.51 -48.02
C ILE A 346 12.18 4.85 -47.22
N ARG A 347 13.20 5.44 -47.86
CA ARG A 347 14.43 5.89 -47.17
C ARG A 347 14.15 6.97 -46.12
N THR A 348 13.21 7.87 -46.38
CA THR A 348 12.78 8.89 -45.40
C THR A 348 12.10 8.25 -44.18
N HIS A 349 11.17 7.32 -44.40
CA HIS A 349 10.53 6.58 -43.31
C HIS A 349 11.53 5.74 -42.51
N LEU A 350 12.50 5.11 -43.17
CA LEU A 350 13.59 4.40 -42.51
C LEU A 350 14.42 5.31 -41.62
N LYS A 351 14.72 6.53 -42.07
CA LYS A 351 15.45 7.52 -41.25
C LYS A 351 14.66 7.90 -39.99
N SER A 352 13.34 8.03 -40.09
CA SER A 352 12.47 8.26 -38.93
C SER A 352 12.43 7.05 -37.99
N LEU A 353 12.33 5.84 -38.55
CA LEU A 353 12.40 4.57 -37.82
C LEU A 353 13.72 4.41 -37.05
N PHE A 354 14.85 4.75 -37.67
CA PHE A 354 16.18 4.74 -37.04
C PHE A 354 16.23 5.69 -35.85
N LEU A 355 15.67 6.89 -35.98
CA LEU A 355 15.60 7.87 -34.89
C LEU A 355 14.71 7.37 -33.73
N LYS A 356 13.51 6.84 -34.03
CA LYS A 356 12.57 6.38 -32.98
C LYS A 356 13.04 5.14 -32.25
N THR A 357 13.75 4.24 -32.93
CA THR A 357 14.24 2.99 -32.36
C THR A 357 15.69 3.07 -31.87
N ASN A 358 16.33 4.24 -31.99
CA ASN A 358 17.74 4.47 -31.67
C ASN A 358 18.69 3.48 -32.35
N THR A 359 18.46 3.20 -33.63
CA THR A 359 19.28 2.30 -34.45
C THR A 359 19.92 3.07 -35.61
N GLN A 360 21.03 2.58 -36.16
CA GLN A 360 21.76 3.29 -37.23
C GLN A 360 21.75 2.57 -38.58
N ARG A 361 21.51 1.25 -38.60
CA ARG A 361 21.51 0.44 -39.82
C ARG A 361 20.27 -0.42 -39.90
N GLN A 362 19.86 -0.77 -41.13
CA GLN A 362 18.76 -1.70 -41.38
C GLN A 362 18.96 -3.03 -40.63
N GLN A 363 20.19 -3.53 -40.57
CA GLN A 363 20.53 -4.75 -39.83
C GLN A 363 20.33 -4.61 -38.31
N ASP A 364 20.57 -3.43 -37.74
CA ASP A 364 20.35 -3.16 -36.32
C ASP A 364 18.86 -3.12 -35.99
N LEU A 365 18.06 -2.59 -36.92
CA LEU A 365 16.61 -2.51 -36.78
C LEU A 365 15.96 -3.90 -36.95
N VAL A 366 16.48 -4.72 -37.87
CA VAL A 366 16.13 -6.14 -38.00
C VAL A 366 16.59 -6.95 -36.79
N ARG A 367 17.72 -6.61 -36.15
CA ARG A 367 18.16 -7.23 -34.88
C ARG A 367 17.32 -6.79 -33.69
N LEU A 368 16.95 -5.53 -33.59
CA LEU A 368 16.09 -5.00 -32.52
C LEU A 368 14.70 -5.60 -32.63
N ALA A 369 14.09 -5.55 -33.81
CA ALA A 369 12.87 -6.27 -34.06
C ALA A 369 13.09 -7.78 -33.91
N GLY A 370 14.29 -8.27 -34.22
CA GLY A 370 14.84 -9.60 -33.92
C GLY A 370 14.89 -9.97 -32.44
N ILE A 371 15.02 -9.03 -31.51
CA ILE A 371 14.86 -9.30 -30.07
C ILE A 371 13.40 -9.70 -29.79
N PHE A 372 12.46 -9.14 -30.54
CA PHE A 372 11.05 -9.57 -30.59
C PHE A 372 10.78 -10.68 -31.62
N ASN A 373 11.78 -11.09 -32.43
CA ASN A 373 11.66 -12.05 -33.54
C ASN A 373 12.60 -13.28 -33.42
N ASN A 374 13.42 -13.41 -32.36
CA ASN A 374 14.20 -14.60 -31.99
C ASN A 374 13.24 -15.67 -31.40
N ILE A 375 12.19 -15.84 -32.19
CA ILE A 375 10.96 -16.61 -32.16
C ILE A 375 11.01 -17.47 -33.44
N ARG A 376 12.14 -18.11 -33.69
CA ARG A 376 12.33 -19.21 -34.67
C ARG A 376 13.38 -20.14 -34.05
N SER A 377 13.20 -21.45 -34.02
CA SER A 377 12.31 -22.35 -34.78
C SER A 377 11.62 -23.35 -33.87
#